data_AF-A0A6H9YFW8-F1
#
_entry.id   AF-A0A6H9YFW8-F1
#
_cell.length_a   1.000
_cell.length_b   1.000
_cell.length_c   1.000
_cell.angle_alpha   90.00
_cell.angle_beta   90.00
_cell.angle_gamma   90.00
#
_symmetry.space_group_name_H-M   'P 1'
#
loop_
_entity.id
_entity.type
_entity.pdbx_description
1 polymer ?
#
loop_
_entity_poly.entity_id
_entity_poly.type
_entity_poly.pdbx_seq_one_letter_code
_entity_poly.pdbx_strand_id
1 'polypeptide(L)'
;MEPAMNKILLSASALAVAFATVPAHAYVMEWGYSADNTFSAATYTAGSGSTTAAGPGVTALSWGTGGQSSLVIGNNPATGSVDTFVGTTPPQSAPFLGNTLSLTHNNNVIDGGSASLLTATLSSAVILTPLNPVQAGFPIGPVNFNISFTETSNAGTCAVATSPVPCNDIFVLTSGLLNFDFDYDAGDGDGLVKYFINIFPTSGGVLSTLENSACTAAGAAPGCIGFSTPENQSTTLAFGFTISTQRLSTVPEPDVLALMGLGLLGLAGARRRSRNA
;
A
#
# COMPACT_ATOMS: atom_id res chain seq x y z
N MET A 1 -47.83 -74.50 11.12
CA MET A 1 -48.79 -73.94 12.09
C MET A 1 -48.06 -72.81 12.80
N GLU A 2 -48.45 -71.56 12.54
CA GLU A 2 -47.99 -70.33 13.22
C GLU A 2 -48.28 -70.37 14.74
N PRO A 3 -47.76 -69.44 15.60
CA PRO A 3 -47.35 -68.06 15.30
C PRO A 3 -46.06 -67.50 15.96
N ALA A 4 -45.74 -66.29 15.47
CA ALA A 4 -44.89 -65.18 15.93
C ALA A 4 -44.38 -65.11 17.39
N MET A 5 -43.21 -64.49 17.59
CA MET A 5 -43.11 -63.19 18.30
C MET A 5 -41.72 -62.53 18.21
N ASN A 6 -41.80 -61.27 17.81
CA ASN A 6 -40.82 -60.19 17.66
C ASN A 6 -39.92 -59.92 18.90
N LYS A 7 -38.61 -59.73 18.72
CA LYS A 7 -37.77 -58.91 19.62
C LYS A 7 -36.67 -58.18 18.85
N ILE A 8 -36.99 -56.94 18.50
CA ILE A 8 -36.07 -55.91 18.01
C ILE A 8 -35.12 -55.55 19.16
N LEU A 9 -33.82 -55.79 19.00
CA LEU A 9 -32.79 -55.25 19.88
C LEU A 9 -32.26 -53.95 19.25
N LEU A 10 -32.67 -52.83 19.82
CA LEU A 10 -32.14 -51.51 19.55
C LEU A 10 -30.70 -51.42 20.08
N SER A 11 -29.71 -51.46 19.20
CA SER A 11 -28.35 -51.01 19.50
C SER A 11 -28.28 -49.49 19.33
N ALA A 12 -28.35 -48.78 20.46
CA ALA A 12 -28.20 -47.34 20.53
C ALA A 12 -26.74 -46.92 20.33
N SER A 13 -26.41 -46.42 19.14
CA SER A 13 -25.15 -45.71 18.90
C SER A 13 -25.32 -44.26 19.33
N ALA A 14 -24.87 -43.93 20.55
CA ALA A 14 -24.77 -42.55 21.01
C ALA A 14 -23.65 -41.84 20.23
N LEU A 15 -24.02 -41.10 19.18
CA LEU A 15 -23.11 -40.20 18.49
C LEU A 15 -22.95 -38.94 19.36
N ALA A 16 -21.91 -38.92 20.19
CA ALA A 16 -21.49 -37.71 20.89
C ALA A 16 -20.98 -36.71 19.86
N VAL A 17 -21.85 -35.77 19.45
CA VAL A 17 -21.43 -34.58 18.72
C VAL A 17 -20.68 -33.69 19.72
N ALA A 18 -19.36 -33.80 19.74
CA ALA A 18 -18.52 -32.81 20.39
C ALA A 18 -18.68 -31.50 19.60
N PHE A 19 -19.50 -30.59 20.11
CA PHE A 19 -19.45 -29.20 19.67
C PHE A 19 -18.10 -28.66 20.11
N ALA A 20 -17.12 -28.66 19.20
CA ALA A 20 -15.93 -27.84 19.37
C ALA A 20 -16.41 -26.38 19.39
N THR A 21 -16.45 -25.79 20.59
CA THR A 21 -16.57 -24.35 20.75
C THR A 21 -15.32 -23.74 20.15
N VAL A 22 -15.43 -23.22 18.92
CA VAL A 22 -14.41 -22.31 18.41
C VAL A 22 -14.47 -21.08 19.33
N PRO A 23 -13.38 -20.65 19.97
CA PRO A 23 -13.41 -19.39 20.70
C PRO A 23 -13.86 -18.30 19.74
N ALA A 24 -14.97 -17.63 20.08
CA ALA A 24 -15.37 -16.43 19.39
C ALA A 24 -14.51 -15.30 19.95
N HIS A 25 -13.33 -15.09 19.36
CA HIS A 25 -12.48 -13.98 19.75
C HIS A 25 -13.23 -12.66 19.48
N ALA A 26 -13.34 -11.81 20.49
CA ALA A 26 -13.86 -10.46 20.30
C ALA A 26 -12.81 -9.62 19.55
N TYR A 27 -13.20 -9.07 18.40
CA TYR A 27 -12.36 -8.14 17.66
C TYR A 27 -12.46 -6.74 18.27
N VAL A 28 -11.36 -5.99 18.27
CA VAL A 28 -11.42 -4.54 18.43
C VAL A 28 -12.11 -3.99 17.19
N MET A 29 -13.33 -3.50 17.36
CA MET A 29 -14.15 -3.05 16.24
C MET A 29 -13.84 -1.61 15.82
N GLU A 30 -13.24 -0.81 16.70
CA GLU A 30 -12.92 0.60 16.43
C GLU A 30 -11.53 0.96 17.00
N TRP A 31 -10.72 1.60 16.16
CA TRP A 31 -9.39 2.07 16.49
C TRP A 31 -9.31 3.58 16.30
N GLY A 32 -8.90 4.32 17.33
CA GLY A 32 -8.30 5.64 17.13
C GLY A 32 -6.93 5.48 16.47
N TYR A 33 -6.53 6.41 15.61
CA TYR A 33 -5.18 6.44 15.04
C TYR A 33 -4.54 7.82 15.18
N SER A 34 -3.22 7.83 15.34
CA SER A 34 -2.35 9.00 15.17
C SER A 34 -1.20 8.61 14.24
N ALA A 35 -1.08 9.28 13.11
CA ALA A 35 -0.05 9.05 12.11
C ALA A 35 0.93 10.21 12.07
N ASP A 36 2.22 9.90 12.14
CA ASP A 36 3.33 10.82 12.02
C ASP A 36 4.22 10.41 10.85
N ASN A 37 4.47 11.37 9.97
CA ASN A 37 5.11 11.15 8.69
C ASN A 37 6.29 12.11 8.52
N THR A 38 7.38 11.63 7.93
CA THR A 38 8.58 12.44 7.74
C THR A 38 9.42 11.96 6.57
N PHE A 39 10.16 12.87 5.95
CA PHE A 39 11.19 12.52 5.00
C PHE A 39 12.52 12.19 5.70
N SER A 40 13.16 11.13 5.21
CA SER A 40 14.51 10.72 5.55
C SER A 40 15.30 10.39 4.29
N ALA A 41 16.62 10.22 4.40
CA ALA A 41 17.49 9.75 3.32
C ALA A 41 17.35 10.51 1.98
N ALA A 42 17.09 11.82 2.03
CA ALA A 42 17.05 12.64 0.81
C ALA A 42 18.45 12.80 0.23
N THR A 43 18.60 12.55 -1.07
CA THR A 43 19.83 12.79 -1.82
C THR A 43 19.54 13.67 -3.02
N TYR A 44 20.54 14.44 -3.44
CA TYR A 44 20.41 15.43 -4.50
C TYR A 44 21.53 15.27 -5.52
N THR A 45 21.28 15.67 -6.76
CA THR A 45 22.35 15.88 -7.74
C THR A 45 23.27 17.00 -7.27
N ALA A 46 24.52 16.99 -7.75
CA ALA A 46 25.39 18.14 -7.58
C ALA A 46 24.90 19.30 -8.47
N GLY A 47 24.84 20.51 -7.92
CA GLY A 47 24.39 21.68 -8.66
C GLY A 47 24.28 22.92 -7.79
N SER A 48 23.76 24.01 -8.36
CA SER A 48 23.44 25.25 -7.65
C SER A 48 22.12 25.17 -6.89
N GLY A 49 21.93 26.09 -5.94
CA GLY A 49 20.67 26.22 -5.19
C GLY A 49 20.71 25.58 -3.82
N SER A 50 19.73 25.97 -3.00
CA SER A 50 19.57 25.41 -1.67
C SER A 50 18.71 24.17 -1.74
N THR A 51 19.18 23.09 -1.14
CA THR A 51 18.42 21.86 -0.95
C THR A 51 18.00 21.72 0.50
N THR A 52 16.82 21.16 0.76
CA THR A 52 16.40 20.85 2.13
C THR A 52 16.96 19.51 2.59
N ALA A 53 17.64 19.48 3.74
CA ALA A 53 18.08 18.21 4.32
C ALA A 53 16.89 17.46 4.94
N ALA A 54 16.80 16.15 4.69
CA ALA A 54 15.83 15.29 5.34
C ALA A 54 16.24 14.96 6.79
N GLY A 55 15.27 14.61 7.64
CA GLY A 55 15.50 14.30 9.04
C GLY A 55 14.21 14.25 9.85
N PRO A 56 14.29 13.92 11.15
CA PRO A 56 13.11 13.81 12.00
C PRO A 56 12.24 15.07 11.97
N GLY A 57 10.94 14.89 11.68
CA GLY A 57 9.96 15.99 11.62
C GLY A 57 10.00 16.82 10.34
N VAL A 58 10.90 16.53 9.39
CA VAL A 58 10.92 17.19 8.09
C VAL A 58 9.76 16.68 7.24
N THR A 59 8.88 17.60 6.84
CA THR A 59 7.68 17.31 6.03
C THR A 59 7.74 17.92 4.64
N ALA A 60 8.79 18.65 4.30
CA ALA A 60 9.00 19.22 2.98
C ALA A 60 10.45 19.07 2.55
N LEU A 61 10.66 18.65 1.30
CA LEU A 61 11.93 18.71 0.60
C LEU A 61 11.81 19.73 -0.53
N SER A 62 12.86 20.52 -0.75
CA SER A 62 12.90 21.51 -1.83
C SER A 62 14.27 21.56 -2.48
N TRP A 63 14.29 21.96 -3.75
CA TRP A 63 15.48 22.05 -4.61
C TRP A 63 15.26 23.07 -5.75
N GLY A 64 16.31 23.41 -6.48
CA GLY A 64 16.26 24.34 -7.62
C GLY A 64 16.76 25.77 -7.37
N THR A 65 17.16 26.45 -8.45
CA THR A 65 17.32 27.92 -8.55
C THR A 65 16.47 28.49 -9.69
N GLY A 66 16.16 29.79 -9.65
CA GLY A 66 15.33 30.46 -10.67
C GLY A 66 13.83 30.15 -10.54
N GLY A 67 13.52 28.90 -10.18
CA GLY A 67 12.30 28.41 -9.54
C GLY A 67 12.66 27.55 -8.32
N GLN A 68 11.65 26.97 -7.65
CA GLN A 68 11.88 25.99 -6.59
C GLN A 68 10.83 24.88 -6.68
N SER A 69 11.27 23.67 -7.00
CA SER A 69 10.44 22.48 -6.93
C SER A 69 10.45 21.92 -5.50
N SER A 70 9.37 21.22 -5.13
CA SER A 70 9.27 20.66 -3.78
C SER A 70 8.40 19.42 -3.70
N LEU A 71 8.70 18.59 -2.71
CA LEU A 71 7.89 17.46 -2.31
C LEU A 71 7.42 17.68 -0.87
N VAL A 72 6.10 17.70 -0.64
CA VAL A 72 5.50 18.13 0.63
C VAL A 72 4.52 17.07 1.15
N ILE A 73 4.65 16.75 2.42
CA ILE A 73 3.70 15.95 3.19
C ILE A 73 2.67 16.91 3.80
N GLY A 74 1.41 16.73 3.40
CA GLY A 74 0.24 17.36 4.02
C GLY A 74 -0.49 16.40 4.97
N ASN A 75 -1.41 16.95 5.76
CA ASN A 75 -2.16 16.22 6.78
C ASN A 75 -1.24 15.47 7.76
N ASN A 76 -0.31 16.18 8.40
CA ASN A 76 0.66 15.60 9.33
C ASN A 76 0.84 16.47 10.59
N PRO A 77 0.66 15.93 11.81
CA PRO A 77 0.15 14.58 12.10
C PRO A 77 -1.30 14.41 11.66
N ALA A 78 -1.70 13.18 11.32
CA ALA A 78 -3.10 12.84 11.04
C ALA A 78 -3.70 12.04 12.19
N THR A 79 -4.89 12.43 12.64
CA THR A 79 -5.60 11.72 13.71
C THR A 79 -7.04 11.44 13.30
N GLY A 80 -7.58 10.30 13.71
CA GLY A 80 -8.99 9.96 13.48
C GLY A 80 -9.37 8.63 14.11
N SER A 81 -10.49 8.05 13.65
CA SER A 81 -10.87 6.67 13.96
C SER A 81 -11.11 5.86 12.68
N VAL A 82 -10.96 4.55 12.81
CA VAL A 82 -11.20 3.58 11.73
C VAL A 82 -11.80 2.30 12.31
N ASP A 83 -12.83 1.79 11.66
CA ASP A 83 -13.48 0.55 12.05
C ASP A 83 -12.76 -0.66 11.46
N THR A 84 -12.69 -1.74 12.24
CA THR A 84 -12.22 -3.04 11.76
C THR A 84 -13.28 -3.67 10.86
N PHE A 85 -12.91 -4.02 9.63
CA PHE A 85 -13.76 -4.76 8.72
C PHE A 85 -13.61 -6.27 8.90
N VAL A 86 -14.74 -6.98 9.06
CA VAL A 86 -14.77 -8.44 9.10
C VAL A 86 -15.12 -8.98 7.71
N GLY A 87 -14.10 -9.45 7.00
CA GLY A 87 -14.23 -10.01 5.64
C GLY A 87 -12.98 -9.75 4.79
N THR A 88 -13.04 -10.12 3.51
CA THR A 88 -11.88 -10.10 2.59
C THR A 88 -11.76 -8.83 1.74
N THR A 89 -12.74 -7.93 1.78
CA THR A 89 -12.81 -6.75 0.89
C THR A 89 -13.31 -5.51 1.67
N PRO A 90 -12.44 -4.83 2.42
CA PRO A 90 -12.81 -3.67 3.23
C PRO A 90 -13.25 -2.50 2.34
N PRO A 91 -14.35 -1.80 2.70
CA PRO A 91 -14.76 -0.59 2.01
C PRO A 91 -13.68 0.50 2.12
N GLN A 92 -13.42 1.22 1.02
CA GLN A 92 -12.51 2.37 0.98
C GLN A 92 -13.26 3.67 1.29
N SER A 93 -14.09 3.65 2.33
CA SER A 93 -14.90 4.79 2.78
C SER A 93 -15.07 4.75 4.29
N ALA A 94 -15.37 5.89 4.90
CA ALA A 94 -15.73 5.94 6.31
C ALA A 94 -16.90 4.97 6.61
N PRO A 95 -16.91 4.31 7.79
CA PRO A 95 -15.93 4.43 8.88
C PRO A 95 -14.68 3.53 8.72
N PHE A 96 -14.57 2.75 7.65
CA PHE A 96 -13.49 1.76 7.45
C PHE A 96 -12.20 2.33 6.85
N LEU A 97 -12.14 3.64 6.59
CA LEU A 97 -11.00 4.32 5.99
C LEU A 97 -10.38 5.34 6.97
N GLY A 98 -9.13 5.10 7.38
CA GLY A 98 -8.28 6.09 8.05
C GLY A 98 -7.42 6.85 7.04
N ASN A 99 -7.41 8.18 7.07
CA ASN A 99 -6.60 9.01 6.17
C ASN A 99 -5.29 9.41 6.88
N THR A 100 -4.13 9.16 6.26
CA THR A 100 -2.83 9.32 6.94
C THR A 100 -2.04 10.52 6.47
N LEU A 101 -1.96 10.76 5.16
CA LEU A 101 -1.16 11.86 4.60
C LEU A 101 -1.60 12.20 3.18
N SER A 102 -1.20 13.38 2.72
CA SER A 102 -1.10 13.69 1.30
C SER A 102 0.35 13.97 0.92
N LEU A 103 0.78 13.49 -0.25
CA LEU A 103 2.07 13.78 -0.83
C LEU A 103 1.86 14.68 -2.05
N THR A 104 2.39 15.89 -2.02
CA THR A 104 2.28 16.86 -3.11
C THR A 104 3.65 17.14 -3.70
N HIS A 105 3.80 16.88 -5.00
CA HIS A 105 4.92 17.36 -5.78
C HIS A 105 4.52 18.67 -6.46
N ASN A 106 5.23 19.75 -6.15
CA ASN A 106 5.12 21.03 -6.83
C ASN A 106 6.28 21.13 -7.81
N ASN A 107 5.99 21.05 -9.11
CA ASN A 107 6.99 21.11 -10.15
C ASN A 107 7.07 22.53 -10.72
N ASN A 108 8.26 23.12 -10.72
CA ASN A 108 8.54 24.42 -11.30
C ASN A 108 9.77 24.33 -12.19
N VAL A 109 9.82 25.17 -13.23
CA VAL A 109 11.00 25.22 -14.09
C VAL A 109 12.17 25.76 -13.27
N ILE A 110 13.21 24.94 -13.08
CA ILE A 110 14.46 25.34 -12.44
C ILE A 110 15.55 25.63 -13.49
N ASP A 111 16.53 26.45 -13.11
CA ASP A 111 17.66 26.78 -13.99
C ASP A 111 18.52 25.54 -14.27
N GLY A 112 19.06 25.45 -15.48
CA GLY A 112 20.00 24.38 -15.85
C GLY A 112 21.25 24.40 -14.94
N GLY A 113 21.62 23.22 -14.42
CA GLY A 113 22.73 23.07 -13.47
C GLY A 113 22.33 23.24 -12.00
N SER A 114 21.05 23.45 -11.70
CA SER A 114 20.51 23.37 -10.34
C SER A 114 20.64 21.95 -9.77
N ALA A 115 20.81 21.86 -8.45
CA ALA A 115 20.61 20.63 -7.72
C ALA A 115 19.13 20.23 -7.78
N SER A 116 18.88 18.93 -7.94
CA SER A 116 17.57 18.30 -8.00
C SER A 116 17.51 17.07 -7.11
N LEU A 117 16.32 16.73 -6.59
CA LEU A 117 16.14 15.53 -5.79
C LEU A 117 16.49 14.29 -6.63
N LEU A 118 17.10 13.27 -6.01
CA LEU A 118 17.32 11.97 -6.65
C LEU A 118 16.53 10.89 -5.93
N THR A 119 16.65 10.86 -4.61
CA THR A 119 15.96 9.88 -3.78
C THR A 119 15.43 10.52 -2.51
N ALA A 120 14.39 9.94 -1.94
CA ALA A 120 13.95 10.21 -0.58
C ALA A 120 13.25 8.97 -0.01
N THR A 121 13.14 8.90 1.31
CA THR A 121 12.29 7.91 1.99
C THR A 121 11.22 8.64 2.76
N LEU A 122 9.96 8.42 2.40
CA LEU A 122 8.80 8.82 3.19
C LEU A 122 8.54 7.73 4.23
N SER A 123 8.77 8.05 5.50
CA SER A 123 8.50 7.18 6.64
C SER A 123 7.15 7.55 7.24
N SER A 124 6.27 6.56 7.41
CA SER A 124 4.97 6.70 8.07
C SER A 124 4.89 5.79 9.28
N ALA A 125 4.69 6.37 10.47
CA ALA A 125 4.45 5.64 11.71
C ALA A 125 3.03 5.93 12.20
N VAL A 126 2.32 4.91 12.68
CA VAL A 126 0.95 5.04 13.17
C VAL A 126 0.87 4.46 14.58
N ILE A 127 0.17 5.12 15.49
CA ILE A 127 -0.24 4.53 16.77
C ILE A 127 -1.73 4.21 16.65
N LEU A 128 -2.10 2.94 16.80
CA LEU A 128 -3.49 2.48 16.83
C LEU A 128 -3.95 2.33 18.28
N THR A 129 -4.99 3.05 18.69
CA THR A 129 -5.54 3.01 20.04
C THR A 129 -6.91 2.34 20.01
N PRO A 130 -7.07 1.14 20.59
CA PRO A 130 -8.37 0.49 20.73
C PRO A 130 -9.34 1.39 21.50
N LEU A 131 -10.53 1.62 20.93
CA LEU A 131 -11.58 2.40 21.58
C LEU A 131 -12.61 1.50 22.29
N ASN A 132 -12.68 0.22 21.90
CA ASN A 132 -13.53 -0.76 22.56
C ASN A 132 -12.95 -2.19 22.44
N PRO A 133 -12.49 -2.81 23.54
CA PRO A 133 -12.28 -2.19 24.86
C PRO A 133 -11.20 -1.10 24.79
N VAL A 134 -11.29 -0.08 25.65
CA VAL A 134 -10.25 0.97 25.71
C VAL A 134 -8.97 0.38 26.29
N GLN A 135 -7.88 0.48 25.52
CA GLN A 135 -6.55 -0.03 25.89
C GLN A 135 -5.46 0.99 25.50
N ALA A 136 -4.21 0.70 25.89
CA ALA A 136 -3.06 1.49 25.48
C ALA A 136 -2.83 1.43 23.96
N GLY A 137 -2.29 2.50 23.39
CA GLY A 137 -1.96 2.57 21.97
C GLY A 137 -0.88 1.56 21.57
N PHE A 138 -1.08 0.94 20.41
CA PHE A 138 -0.18 -0.02 19.78
C PHE A 138 0.56 0.64 18.61
N PRO A 139 1.91 0.71 18.65
CA PRO A 139 2.68 1.32 17.57
C PRO A 139 2.76 0.39 16.36
N ILE A 140 2.58 0.98 15.19
CA ILE A 140 2.66 0.37 13.87
C ILE A 140 3.73 1.13 13.07
N GLY A 141 4.69 0.38 12.53
CA GLY A 141 5.74 0.93 11.67
C GLY A 141 7.02 1.35 12.41
N PRO A 142 7.87 2.18 11.78
CA PRO A 142 7.59 2.92 10.55
C PRO A 142 7.51 2.04 9.30
N VAL A 143 6.57 2.38 8.40
CA VAL A 143 6.51 1.89 7.03
C VAL A 143 7.25 2.88 6.13
N ASN A 144 8.23 2.37 5.38
CA ASN A 144 9.09 3.20 4.52
C ASN A 144 8.69 3.06 3.05
N PHE A 145 8.39 4.21 2.45
CA PHE A 145 8.12 4.38 1.02
C PHE A 145 9.35 5.01 0.37
N ASN A 146 10.06 4.25 -0.45
CA ASN A 146 11.28 4.73 -1.11
C ASN A 146 10.94 5.35 -2.45
N ILE A 147 11.48 6.55 -2.65
CA ILE A 147 11.17 7.43 -3.77
C ILE A 147 12.43 7.54 -4.64
N SER A 148 12.26 7.33 -5.93
CA SER A 148 13.18 7.78 -6.97
C SER A 148 12.54 8.97 -7.69
N PHE A 149 13.28 10.07 -7.82
CA PHE A 149 12.82 11.28 -8.49
C PHE A 149 13.72 11.60 -9.69
N THR A 150 13.13 12.20 -10.72
CA THR A 150 13.86 12.68 -11.88
C THR A 150 13.30 14.00 -12.34
N GLU A 151 14.10 15.05 -12.14
CA GLU A 151 13.96 16.32 -12.83
C GLU A 151 14.35 16.11 -14.29
N THR A 152 13.40 16.33 -15.20
CA THR A 152 13.58 16.06 -16.61
C THR A 152 14.12 17.28 -17.36
N SER A 153 14.69 17.05 -18.55
CA SER A 153 15.09 18.16 -19.41
C SER A 153 13.86 18.92 -19.87
N ASN A 154 13.81 20.22 -19.60
CA ASN A 154 12.76 21.13 -20.04
C ASN A 154 12.80 21.50 -21.54
N ALA A 155 13.52 20.70 -22.34
CA ALA A 155 13.66 20.84 -23.78
C ALA A 155 13.78 19.47 -24.46
N GLY A 156 13.42 19.44 -25.75
CA GLY A 156 13.52 18.25 -26.60
C GLY A 156 12.30 17.33 -26.48
N THR A 157 12.50 16.05 -26.78
CA THR A 157 11.45 15.03 -26.64
C THR A 157 11.38 14.54 -25.20
N CYS A 158 10.19 14.65 -24.59
CA CYS A 158 9.99 14.23 -23.21
C CYS A 158 9.98 12.71 -23.05
N ALA A 159 10.45 12.25 -21.89
CA ALA A 159 10.43 10.84 -21.53
C ALA A 159 9.01 10.31 -21.30
N VAL A 160 8.09 11.17 -20.88
CA VAL A 160 6.65 10.89 -20.81
C VAL A 160 6.00 11.30 -22.13
N ALA A 161 5.45 10.36 -22.90
CA ALA A 161 4.98 10.59 -24.27
C ALA A 161 3.84 11.62 -24.37
N THR A 162 2.99 11.71 -23.34
CA THR A 162 1.89 12.68 -23.25
C THR A 162 2.29 14.00 -22.61
N SER A 163 3.55 14.14 -22.19
CA SER A 163 4.05 15.36 -21.58
C SER A 163 4.15 16.50 -22.59
N PRO A 164 3.74 17.73 -22.24
CA PRO A 164 4.14 18.92 -22.97
C PRO A 164 5.65 19.17 -22.85
N VAL A 165 6.15 20.16 -23.59
CA VAL A 165 7.44 20.81 -23.32
C VAL A 165 7.14 22.19 -22.74
N PRO A 166 7.71 22.62 -21.60
CA PRO A 166 8.67 21.93 -20.71
C PRO A 166 8.18 20.58 -20.16
N CYS A 167 9.11 19.62 -19.96
CA CYS A 167 8.78 18.22 -19.74
C CYS A 167 8.34 17.94 -18.30
N ASN A 168 7.41 17.00 -18.12
CA ASN A 168 6.97 16.58 -16.80
C ASN A 168 8.09 15.87 -16.06
N ASP A 169 8.21 16.20 -14.79
CA ASP A 169 9.07 15.49 -13.86
C ASP A 169 8.46 14.21 -13.35
N ILE A 170 9.31 13.25 -13.03
CA ILE A 170 8.90 11.86 -12.82
C ILE A 170 9.18 11.45 -11.37
N PHE A 171 8.16 10.89 -10.75
CA PHE A 171 8.22 10.28 -9.43
C PHE A 171 7.98 8.79 -9.54
N VAL A 172 8.85 7.97 -8.96
CA VAL A 172 8.70 6.51 -8.90
C VAL A 172 8.77 6.01 -7.47
N LEU A 173 7.78 5.19 -7.09
CA LEU A 173 7.80 4.43 -5.85
C LEU A 173 8.55 3.12 -6.08
N THR A 174 9.68 2.96 -5.39
CA THR A 174 10.59 1.80 -5.57
C THR A 174 10.39 0.73 -4.50
N SER A 175 9.79 1.08 -3.36
CA SER A 175 9.37 0.13 -2.33
C SER A 175 8.33 0.76 -1.39
N GLY A 176 7.74 -0.08 -0.54
CA GLY A 176 6.68 0.31 0.40
C GLY A 176 5.54 -0.68 0.22
N LEU A 177 5.53 -1.75 1.03
CA LEU A 177 4.49 -2.76 0.97
C LEU A 177 3.15 -2.12 1.29
N LEU A 178 2.15 -2.38 0.45
CA LEU A 178 0.81 -1.82 0.62
C LEU A 178 -0.03 -2.61 1.62
N ASN A 179 0.40 -3.80 2.06
CA ASN A 179 -0.33 -4.59 3.06
C ASN A 179 0.63 -5.29 4.04
N PHE A 180 0.28 -5.33 5.32
CA PHE A 180 0.98 -6.14 6.33
C PHE A 180 0.02 -6.56 7.45
N ASP A 181 0.42 -7.55 8.24
CA ASP A 181 -0.34 -8.02 9.40
C ASP A 181 0.33 -7.67 10.73
N PHE A 182 -0.48 -7.61 11.78
CA PHE A 182 -0.02 -7.48 13.16
C PHE A 182 -0.91 -8.34 14.07
N ASP A 183 -0.30 -8.87 15.13
CA ASP A 183 -1.01 -9.60 16.18
C ASP A 183 -1.25 -8.66 17.37
N TYR A 184 -2.48 -8.63 17.89
CA TYR A 184 -2.87 -7.77 18.99
C TYR A 184 -3.75 -8.52 20.00
N ASP A 185 -3.47 -8.33 21.29
CA ASP A 185 -4.26 -8.87 22.40
C ASP A 185 -5.08 -7.74 23.04
N ALA A 186 -6.41 -7.88 23.01
CA ALA A 186 -7.32 -6.88 23.54
C ALA A 186 -7.43 -6.88 25.08
N GLY A 187 -6.81 -7.84 25.76
CA GLY A 187 -6.85 -7.98 27.22
C GLY A 187 -8.22 -8.43 27.75
N ASP A 188 -9.05 -9.00 26.88
CA ASP A 188 -10.39 -9.54 27.17
C ASP A 188 -10.37 -11.03 27.55
N GLY A 189 -9.21 -11.67 27.47
CA GLY A 189 -9.02 -13.09 27.77
C GLY A 189 -9.08 -14.00 26.54
N ASP A 190 -9.33 -13.44 25.35
CA ASP A 190 -9.36 -14.19 24.10
C ASP A 190 -7.96 -14.36 23.47
N GLY A 191 -6.95 -13.65 23.97
CA GLY A 191 -5.56 -13.77 23.52
C GLY A 191 -5.28 -13.02 22.21
N LEU A 192 -4.21 -13.42 21.51
CA LEU A 192 -3.75 -12.72 20.30
C LEU A 192 -4.70 -12.93 19.12
N VAL A 193 -5.10 -11.82 18.52
CA VAL A 193 -5.89 -11.76 17.30
C VAL A 193 -5.09 -11.11 16.18
N LYS A 194 -5.14 -11.70 14.98
CA LYS A 194 -4.43 -11.19 13.80
C LYS A 194 -5.28 -10.17 13.04
N TYR A 195 -4.70 -9.02 12.78
CA TYR A 195 -5.26 -7.94 11.97
C TYR A 195 -4.39 -7.68 10.74
N PHE A 196 -4.99 -7.14 9.69
CA PHE A 196 -4.33 -6.78 8.45
C PHE A 196 -4.56 -5.29 8.17
N ILE A 197 -3.48 -4.57 7.88
CA ILE A 197 -3.51 -3.16 7.46
C ILE A 197 -3.27 -3.12 5.96
N ASN A 198 -4.15 -2.43 5.24
CA ASN A 198 -4.05 -2.26 3.80
C ASN A 198 -3.98 -0.77 3.49
N ILE A 199 -2.82 -0.31 3.01
CA ILE A 199 -2.51 1.06 2.63
C ILE A 199 -2.75 1.23 1.13
N PHE A 200 -3.41 2.30 0.74
CA PHE A 200 -3.67 2.59 -0.67
C PHE A 200 -3.86 4.09 -0.90
N PRO A 201 -3.65 4.57 -2.13
CA PRO A 201 -4.01 5.92 -2.48
C PRO A 201 -5.54 6.10 -2.43
N THR A 202 -6.01 7.14 -1.76
CA THR A 202 -7.46 7.43 -1.56
C THR A 202 -7.98 8.49 -2.53
N SER A 203 -7.10 9.32 -3.07
CA SER A 203 -7.45 10.34 -4.06
C SER A 203 -6.23 10.69 -4.93
N GLY A 204 -6.49 11.44 -6.01
CA GLY A 204 -5.48 11.84 -7.00
C GLY A 204 -5.51 10.94 -8.23
N GLY A 205 -5.64 9.62 -8.08
CA GLY A 205 -5.73 8.68 -9.21
C GLY A 205 -4.53 8.70 -10.16
N VAL A 206 -3.44 9.33 -9.75
CA VAL A 206 -2.22 9.56 -10.56
C VAL A 206 -1.20 8.45 -10.41
N LEU A 207 -1.22 7.74 -9.27
CA LEU A 207 -0.31 6.62 -9.05
C LEU A 207 -0.72 5.45 -9.93
N SER A 208 0.13 5.11 -10.89
CA SER A 208 -0.15 4.10 -11.90
C SER A 208 1.14 3.45 -12.39
N THR A 209 1.00 2.38 -13.16
CA THR A 209 2.13 1.85 -13.92
C THR A 209 2.52 2.86 -14.99
N LEU A 210 3.76 3.35 -14.91
CA LEU A 210 4.29 4.29 -15.88
C LEU A 210 4.75 3.55 -17.14
N GLU A 211 4.81 4.29 -18.25
CA GLU A 211 5.42 3.80 -19.48
C GLU A 211 6.92 3.58 -19.33
N ASN A 212 7.47 2.69 -20.16
CA ASN A 212 8.86 2.25 -20.03
C ASN A 212 9.89 3.38 -20.21
N SER A 213 9.58 4.38 -21.04
CA SER A 213 10.43 5.56 -21.23
C SER A 213 10.53 6.41 -19.96
N ALA A 214 9.42 6.61 -19.26
CA ALA A 214 9.41 7.29 -17.97
C ALA A 214 10.15 6.49 -16.89
N CYS A 215 9.94 5.18 -16.81
CA CYS A 215 10.68 4.32 -15.89
C CYS A 215 12.19 4.35 -16.16
N THR A 216 12.59 4.29 -17.44
CA THR A 216 14.00 4.34 -17.83
C THR A 216 14.64 5.68 -17.46
N ALA A 217 13.93 6.79 -17.68
CA ALA A 217 14.39 8.11 -17.25
C ALA A 217 14.59 8.20 -15.73
N ALA A 218 13.70 7.56 -14.96
CA ALA A 218 13.79 7.45 -13.51
C ALA A 218 14.78 6.39 -12.98
N GLY A 219 15.54 5.73 -13.86
CA GLY A 219 16.47 4.66 -13.50
C GLY A 219 15.79 3.40 -12.96
N ALA A 220 14.49 3.21 -13.21
CA ALA A 220 13.68 2.11 -12.73
C ALA A 220 13.43 1.06 -13.85
N ALA A 221 13.10 -0.17 -13.43
CA ALA A 221 12.75 -1.23 -14.36
C ALA A 221 11.41 -0.93 -15.10
N PRO A 222 11.21 -1.45 -16.32
CA PRO A 222 9.93 -1.41 -17.02
C PRO A 222 8.75 -1.83 -16.14
N GLY A 223 7.64 -1.10 -16.20
CA GLY A 223 6.46 -1.34 -15.36
C GLY A 223 6.54 -0.76 -13.94
N CYS A 224 7.43 0.21 -13.71
CA CYS A 224 7.52 0.94 -12.45
C CYS A 224 6.21 1.64 -12.07
N ILE A 225 5.96 1.80 -10.77
CA ILE A 225 4.77 2.49 -10.24
C ILE A 225 5.15 3.91 -9.85
N GLY A 226 4.38 4.89 -10.31
CA GLY A 226 4.72 6.29 -10.11
C GLY A 226 3.68 7.26 -10.67
N PHE A 227 4.07 8.53 -10.77
CA PHE A 227 3.31 9.57 -11.46
C PHE A 227 4.28 10.60 -12.06
N SER A 228 3.78 11.45 -12.95
CA SER A 228 4.54 12.59 -13.47
C SER A 228 3.81 13.90 -13.20
N THR A 229 4.53 14.99 -13.00
CA THR A 229 3.96 16.32 -12.70
C THR A 229 4.34 17.31 -13.79
N PRO A 230 3.38 17.94 -14.48
CA PRO A 230 3.68 19.00 -15.42
C PRO A 230 4.36 20.21 -14.79
N GLU A 231 5.18 20.88 -15.58
CA GLU A 231 5.90 22.08 -15.20
C GLU A 231 4.95 23.23 -14.83
N ASN A 232 5.28 23.93 -13.74
CA ASN A 232 4.47 24.95 -13.08
C ASN A 232 3.11 24.46 -12.55
N GLN A 233 3.00 23.17 -12.25
CA GLN A 233 1.79 22.55 -11.70
C GLN A 233 2.12 21.69 -10.48
N SER A 234 1.07 21.32 -9.74
CA SER A 234 1.17 20.42 -8.59
C SER A 234 0.43 19.12 -8.85
N THR A 235 1.02 18.00 -8.45
CA THR A 235 0.35 16.69 -8.40
C THR A 235 0.28 16.23 -6.96
N THR A 236 -0.92 15.91 -6.48
CA THR A 236 -1.16 15.45 -5.11
C THR A 236 -1.72 14.04 -5.10
N LEU A 237 -1.16 13.20 -4.24
CA LEU A 237 -1.59 11.85 -3.95
C LEU A 237 -1.94 11.75 -2.46
N ALA A 238 -3.17 11.40 -2.12
CA ALA A 238 -3.54 11.14 -0.72
C ALA A 238 -3.48 9.65 -0.43
N PHE A 239 -3.08 9.28 0.78
CA PHE A 239 -3.04 7.91 1.27
C PHE A 239 -3.96 7.73 2.46
N GLY A 240 -4.46 6.51 2.57
CA GLY A 240 -5.18 6.02 3.73
C GLY A 240 -4.99 4.53 3.89
N PHE A 241 -5.63 3.99 4.92
CA PHE A 241 -5.57 2.57 5.22
C PHE A 241 -6.93 2.04 5.71
N THR A 242 -7.10 0.74 5.57
CA THR A 242 -8.18 -0.04 6.19
C THR A 242 -7.58 -1.08 7.14
N ILE A 243 -8.38 -1.52 8.11
CA ILE A 243 -8.05 -2.64 9.00
C ILE A 243 -9.04 -3.78 8.73
N SER A 244 -8.54 -5.01 8.54
CA SER A 244 -9.38 -6.20 8.36
C SER A 244 -8.91 -7.38 9.23
N THR A 245 -9.82 -8.32 9.49
CA THR A 245 -9.51 -9.57 10.22
C THR A 245 -9.09 -10.72 9.30
N GLN A 246 -9.16 -10.51 7.99
CA GLN A 246 -8.75 -11.47 6.96
C GLN A 246 -7.79 -10.79 5.97
N ARG A 247 -6.83 -11.58 5.46
CA ARG A 247 -5.92 -11.14 4.41
C ARG A 247 -6.71 -10.84 3.14
N LEU A 248 -6.41 -9.72 2.48
CA LEU A 248 -6.98 -9.43 1.16
C LEU A 248 -6.53 -10.47 0.14
N SER A 249 -7.48 -11.09 -0.56
CA SER A 249 -7.22 -12.09 -1.60
C SER A 249 -7.19 -11.52 -3.03
N THR A 250 -7.47 -10.23 -3.19
CA THR A 250 -7.62 -9.56 -4.50
C THR A 250 -6.42 -8.73 -4.94
N VAL A 251 -5.25 -8.89 -4.33
CA VAL A 251 -4.01 -8.42 -4.95
C VAL A 251 -3.53 -9.56 -5.86
N PRO A 252 -3.56 -9.42 -7.20
CA PRO A 252 -2.89 -10.38 -8.05
C PRO A 252 -1.41 -10.32 -7.67
N GLU A 253 -0.93 -11.31 -6.92
CA GLU A 253 0.50 -11.54 -6.80
C GLU A 253 0.99 -11.77 -8.25
N PRO A 254 2.07 -11.11 -8.70
CA PRO A 254 2.59 -11.25 -10.06
C PRO A 254 2.78 -12.72 -10.48
N ASP A 255 2.96 -13.61 -9.50
CA ASP A 255 3.22 -15.04 -9.68
C ASP A 255 1.98 -15.86 -10.08
N VAL A 256 0.76 -15.43 -9.75
CA VAL A 256 -0.45 -16.21 -10.07
C VAL A 256 -0.79 -16.14 -11.56
N LEU A 257 -0.54 -15.00 -12.20
CA LEU A 257 -0.66 -14.83 -13.65
C LEU A 257 0.41 -15.64 -14.39
N ALA A 258 1.63 -15.68 -13.87
CA ALA A 258 2.71 -16.49 -14.42
C ALA A 258 2.40 -17.99 -14.33
N LEU A 259 1.88 -18.46 -13.19
CA LEU A 259 1.49 -19.85 -12.98
C LEU A 259 0.28 -20.27 -13.84
N MET A 260 -0.71 -19.39 -14.00
CA MET A 260 -1.84 -19.65 -14.90
C MET A 260 -1.39 -19.70 -16.37
N GLY A 261 -0.47 -18.81 -16.78
CA GLY A 261 0.14 -18.83 -18.11
C GLY A 261 0.93 -20.11 -18.38
N LEU A 262 1.72 -20.57 -17.40
CA LEU A 262 2.48 -21.83 -17.49
C LEU A 262 1.57 -23.06 -17.49
N GLY A 263 0.48 -23.06 -16.71
CA GLY A 263 -0.51 -24.14 -16.69
C GLY A 263 -1.20 -24.35 -18.05
N LEU A 264 -1.59 -23.25 -18.72
CA LEU A 264 -2.21 -23.30 -20.05
C LEU A 264 -1.24 -23.76 -21.14
N LEU A 265 0.04 -23.37 -21.06
CA LEU A 265 1.09 -23.87 -21.95
C LEU A 265 1.37 -25.37 -21.75
N GLY A 266 1.35 -25.84 -20.50
CA GLY A 266 1.48 -27.26 -20.17
C GLY A 266 0.33 -28.12 -20.74
N LEU A 267 -0.91 -27.63 -20.64
CA LEU A 267 -2.10 -28.28 -21.21
C LEU A 267 -2.08 -28.33 -22.74
N ALA A 268 -1.61 -27.27 -23.40
CA ALA A 268 -1.42 -27.24 -24.85
C ALA A 268 -0.32 -28.21 -25.32
N GLY A 269 0.77 -28.34 -24.55
CA GLY A 269 1.85 -29.30 -24.80
C GLY A 269 1.38 -30.76 -24.63
N ALA A 270 0.62 -31.06 -23.58
CA ALA A 270 0.07 -32.39 -23.32
C ALA A 270 -0.90 -32.85 -24.41
N ARG A 271 -1.75 -31.95 -24.93
CA ARG A 271 -2.68 -32.23 -26.04
C ARG A 271 -1.97 -32.54 -27.36
N ARG A 272 -0.81 -31.94 -27.62
CA ARG A 272 0.00 -32.30 -28.81
C ARG A 272 0.61 -33.69 -28.70
N ARG A 273 0.96 -34.11 -27.47
CA ARG A 273 1.58 -35.42 -27.24
C ARG A 273 0.58 -36.58 -27.40
N SER A 274 -0.69 -36.39 -27.05
CA SER A 274 -1.74 -37.41 -27.25
C SER A 274 -2.28 -37.51 -28.69
N ARG A 275 -1.87 -36.60 -29.59
CA ARG A 275 -2.25 -36.62 -31.02
C ARG A 275 -1.18 -37.24 -31.92
N ASN A 276 0.01 -37.47 -31.39
CA ASN A 276 1.16 -38.05 -32.09
C ASN A 276 1.56 -39.43 -31.51
N ALA A 277 0.72 -40.03 -30.68
CA ALA A 277 0.78 -41.42 -30.24
C ALA A 277 -0.52 -42.11 -30.65
#